data_AF-A0A7S4DBL3-F1
#
_entry.id   AF-A0A7S4DBL3-F1
#
_cell.length_a   1.000
_cell.length_b   1.000
_cell.length_c   1.000
_cell.angle_alpha   90.00
_cell.angle_beta   90.00
_cell.angle_gamma   90.00
#
_symmetry.space_group_name_H-M   'P 1'
#
loop_
_entity.id
_entity.type
_entity.pdbx_description
1 polymer ?
#
loop_
_entity_poly.entity_id
_entity_poly.type
_entity_poly.pdbx_seq_one_letter_code
_entity_poly.pdbx_strand_id
1 'polypeptide(L)'
;GAGGQTQSETLFRVDKHEVAAGISTMRANLFKMFVGRDPAEEALPREAEPPPADKQQRGAEDQAGPKLHGDTKTRSRLVDNVPPSFKQFLGLLGGTGKLPNLQFKGCGRQELMKEFQTLNEDQQEAVRAVVTAEDYALILGMPGAGKTSVIAYIVRLLVARGARVLVTSYTHSAVDNLLLKLVARGVPVARVGGREDQVHPGVRAAGAVLDPRALAS
;
A
#
# COMPACT_ATOMS: atom_id res chain seq x y z
N GLY A 1 30.20 -47.37 46.40
CA GLY A 1 29.91 -47.13 44.97
C GLY A 1 28.88 -46.04 44.87
N ALA A 2 29.25 -44.87 44.36
CA ALA A 2 28.34 -43.74 44.20
C ALA A 2 27.63 -43.88 42.84
N GLY A 3 26.30 -44.03 42.87
CA GLY A 3 25.46 -44.01 41.69
C GLY A 3 25.23 -42.58 41.22
N GLY A 4 25.90 -42.19 40.13
CA GLY A 4 25.62 -40.94 39.43
C GLY A 4 24.32 -41.07 38.64
N GLN A 5 23.27 -40.36 39.04
CA GLN A 5 22.06 -40.19 38.26
C GLN A 5 22.37 -39.25 37.09
N THR A 6 22.33 -39.76 35.87
CA THR A 6 22.44 -38.98 34.63
C THR A 6 21.15 -38.16 34.47
N GLN A 7 21.20 -36.86 34.72
CA GLN A 7 20.09 -35.95 34.41
C GLN A 7 19.94 -35.86 32.89
N SER A 8 18.76 -36.23 32.37
CA SER A 8 18.44 -36.09 30.95
C SER A 8 18.18 -34.61 30.65
N GLU A 9 19.13 -33.98 29.98
CA GLU A 9 19.03 -32.59 29.55
C GLU A 9 17.98 -32.49 28.42
N THR A 10 16.87 -31.80 28.68
CA THR A 10 15.77 -31.65 27.72
C THR A 10 16.08 -30.52 26.75
N LEU A 11 16.35 -30.86 25.48
CA LEU A 11 16.60 -29.88 24.42
C LEU A 11 15.27 -29.38 23.84
N PHE A 12 14.91 -28.13 24.12
CA PHE A 12 13.76 -27.48 23.52
C PHE A 12 14.10 -26.95 22.12
N ARG A 13 13.24 -27.23 21.13
CA ARG A 13 13.26 -26.60 19.80
C ARG A 13 12.00 -25.75 19.66
N VAL A 14 12.17 -24.50 19.27
CA VAL A 14 11.05 -23.59 18.98
C VAL A 14 11.04 -23.35 17.48
N ASP A 15 10.01 -23.87 16.81
CA ASP A 15 9.79 -23.66 15.38
C ASP A 15 8.79 -22.50 15.18
N LYS A 16 9.11 -21.59 14.26
CA LYS A 16 8.26 -20.43 13.96
C LYS A 16 7.25 -20.80 12.87
N HIS A 17 5.96 -20.81 13.20
CA HIS A 17 4.89 -21.09 12.22
C HIS A 17 4.52 -19.87 11.36
N GLU A 18 5.38 -19.46 10.42
CA GLU A 18 5.07 -18.34 9.49
C GLU A 18 4.11 -18.72 8.37
N VAL A 19 4.13 -19.96 7.91
CA VAL A 19 3.42 -20.41 6.69
C VAL A 19 1.88 -20.37 6.87
N ALA A 20 1.37 -20.75 8.03
CA ALA A 20 -0.08 -20.81 8.28
C ALA A 20 -0.76 -19.43 8.26
N ALA A 21 -0.07 -18.39 8.76
CA ALA A 21 -0.60 -17.03 8.79
C ALA A 21 -0.70 -16.42 7.38
N GLY A 22 0.27 -16.71 6.51
CA GLY A 22 0.27 -16.25 5.11
C GLY A 22 -0.92 -16.80 4.32
N ILE A 23 -1.22 -18.09 4.46
CA ILE A 23 -2.34 -18.75 3.76
C ILE A 23 -3.69 -18.20 4.24
N SER A 24 -3.86 -17.98 5.54
CA SER A 24 -5.10 -17.40 6.09
C SER A 24 -5.38 -15.99 5.53
N THR A 25 -4.35 -15.14 5.50
CA THR A 25 -4.43 -13.78 4.95
C THR A 25 -4.74 -13.81 3.44
N MET A 26 -4.08 -14.71 2.69
CA MET A 26 -4.35 -14.90 1.27
C MET A 26 -5.82 -15.30 1.04
N ARG A 27 -6.34 -16.25 1.83
CA ARG A 27 -7.75 -16.69 1.72
C ARG A 27 -8.72 -15.54 2.00
N ALA A 28 -8.45 -14.72 3.01
CA ALA A 28 -9.26 -13.54 3.32
C ALA A 28 -9.24 -12.52 2.17
N ASN A 29 -8.08 -12.26 1.57
CA ASN A 29 -7.95 -11.35 0.43
C ASN A 29 -8.71 -11.88 -0.81
N LEU A 30 -8.61 -13.18 -1.10
CA LEU A 30 -9.37 -13.80 -2.19
C LEU A 30 -10.88 -13.74 -1.94
N PHE A 31 -11.32 -14.00 -0.71
CA PHE A 31 -12.71 -13.86 -0.34
C PHE A 31 -13.21 -12.43 -0.58
N LYS A 32 -12.45 -11.41 -0.15
CA LYS A 32 -12.79 -10.00 -0.39
C LYS A 32 -12.90 -9.67 -1.89
N MET A 33 -12.04 -10.26 -2.72
CA MET A 33 -12.01 -10.01 -4.17
C MET A 33 -13.20 -10.63 -4.93
N PHE A 34 -13.66 -11.82 -4.53
CA PHE A 34 -14.66 -12.58 -5.28
C PHE A 34 -16.04 -12.69 -4.62
N VAL A 35 -16.13 -12.48 -3.31
CA VAL A 35 -17.34 -12.73 -2.49
C VAL A 35 -17.62 -11.57 -1.51
N GLY A 36 -16.72 -10.59 -1.37
CA GLY A 36 -16.91 -9.45 -0.47
C GLY A 36 -18.01 -8.48 -0.94
N ARG A 37 -18.18 -7.39 -0.20
CA ARG A 37 -18.88 -6.20 -0.71
C ARG A 37 -17.89 -5.37 -1.53
N ASP A 38 -18.37 -4.70 -2.57
CA ASP A 38 -17.49 -3.81 -3.35
C ASP A 38 -17.03 -2.64 -2.44
N PRO A 39 -15.72 -2.33 -2.37
CA PRO A 39 -15.23 -1.19 -1.59
C PRO A 39 -15.91 0.13 -1.94
N ALA A 40 -16.37 0.31 -3.19
CA ALA A 40 -17.11 1.49 -3.62
C ALA A 40 -18.49 1.59 -2.94
N GLU A 41 -19.14 0.45 -2.69
CA GLU A 41 -20.42 0.38 -1.97
C GLU A 41 -20.24 0.53 -0.45
N GLU A 42 -19.10 0.08 0.10
CA GLU A 42 -18.79 0.18 1.53
C GLU A 42 -18.51 1.63 1.97
N ALA A 43 -18.08 2.50 1.05
CA ALA A 43 -17.85 3.93 1.28
C ALA A 43 -19.15 4.76 1.32
N LEU A 44 -20.27 4.22 0.86
CA LEU A 44 -21.59 4.88 0.91
C LEU A 44 -22.23 4.70 2.29
N PRO A 45 -22.95 5.71 2.81
CA PRO A 45 -23.68 5.57 4.07
C PRO A 45 -24.63 4.37 4.04
N ARG A 46 -24.77 3.68 5.17
CA ARG A 46 -25.78 2.63 5.34
C ARG A 46 -27.16 3.26 5.19
N GLU A 47 -27.78 3.17 4.02
CA GLU A 47 -29.22 3.38 3.92
C GLU A 47 -29.89 2.31 4.80
N ALA A 48 -30.80 2.75 5.66
CA ALA A 48 -31.56 1.86 6.54
C ALA A 48 -32.23 0.78 5.69
N GLU A 49 -32.28 -0.45 6.21
CA GLU A 49 -32.90 -1.57 5.49
C GLU A 49 -34.27 -1.14 4.94
N PRO A 50 -34.52 -1.32 3.62
CA PRO A 50 -35.85 -1.08 3.09
C PRO A 50 -36.84 -2.00 3.82
N PRO A 51 -38.08 -1.54 4.08
CA PRO A 51 -39.10 -2.35 4.74
C PRO A 51 -39.27 -3.69 3.99
N PRO A 52 -39.59 -4.78 4.69
CA PRO A 52 -39.64 -6.11 4.09
C PRO A 52 -40.60 -6.11 2.90
N ALA A 53 -40.06 -6.30 1.70
CA ALA A 53 -40.83 -6.33 0.47
C ALA A 53 -41.64 -7.63 0.37
N ASP A 54 -42.88 -7.48 -0.10
CA ASP A 54 -43.85 -8.55 -0.30
C ASP A 54 -43.31 -9.67 -1.21
N LYS A 55 -43.55 -10.92 -0.81
CA LYS A 55 -43.00 -12.15 -1.44
C LYS A 55 -43.62 -12.50 -2.80
N GLN A 56 -44.09 -11.53 -3.59
CA GLN A 56 -44.77 -11.78 -4.86
C GLN A 56 -44.11 -11.01 -6.01
N GLN A 57 -42.87 -11.37 -6.33
CA GLN A 57 -42.27 -11.23 -7.66
C GLN A 57 -40.95 -12.01 -7.69
N ARG A 58 -41.05 -13.34 -7.76
CA ARG A 58 -39.94 -14.20 -8.20
C ARG A 58 -40.32 -14.74 -9.57
N GLY A 59 -39.81 -14.07 -10.60
CA GLY A 59 -39.92 -14.49 -11.98
C GLY A 59 -39.10 -13.55 -12.86
N ALA A 60 -37.96 -14.07 -13.34
CA ALA A 60 -37.06 -13.51 -14.39
C ALA A 60 -35.62 -13.13 -13.98
N GLU A 61 -34.95 -13.88 -13.09
CA GLU A 61 -33.49 -13.79 -12.93
C GLU A 61 -32.82 -15.18 -12.85
N ASP A 62 -32.92 -15.99 -13.91
CA ASP A 62 -32.35 -17.36 -13.91
C ASP A 62 -31.48 -17.68 -15.16
N GLN A 63 -30.74 -16.70 -15.69
CA GLN A 63 -29.70 -16.95 -16.72
C GLN A 63 -28.39 -16.17 -16.53
N ALA A 64 -28.16 -15.55 -15.38
CA ALA A 64 -26.82 -15.08 -15.03
C ALA A 64 -26.18 -16.15 -14.15
N GLY A 65 -24.97 -16.61 -14.49
CA GLY A 65 -24.14 -17.40 -13.56
C GLY A 65 -23.99 -16.68 -12.21
N PRO A 66 -23.40 -17.33 -11.18
CA PRO A 66 -23.29 -16.73 -9.85
C PRO A 66 -22.73 -15.31 -9.95
N LYS A 67 -23.55 -14.29 -9.61
CA LYS A 67 -23.14 -12.88 -9.63
C LYS A 67 -22.03 -12.72 -8.59
N LEU A 68 -20.77 -12.64 -9.05
CA LEU A 68 -19.61 -12.40 -8.20
C LEU A 68 -19.70 -11.00 -7.59
N HIS A 69 -20.13 -10.93 -6.34
CA HIS A 69 -20.10 -9.73 -5.50
C HIS A 69 -18.70 -9.59 -4.88
N GLY A 70 -18.06 -8.41 -4.94
CA GLY A 70 -16.68 -8.26 -4.43
C GLY A 70 -15.98 -7.02 -4.95
N ASP A 71 -14.65 -6.95 -4.80
CA ASP A 71 -13.83 -5.88 -5.38
C ASP A 71 -13.76 -5.99 -6.91
N THR A 72 -14.77 -5.43 -7.58
CA THR A 72 -14.94 -5.52 -9.03
C THR A 72 -13.81 -4.83 -9.77
N LYS A 73 -13.34 -3.68 -9.25
CA LYS A 73 -12.25 -2.94 -9.86
C LYS A 73 -10.96 -3.76 -9.84
N THR A 74 -10.55 -4.26 -8.68
CA THR A 74 -9.31 -5.05 -8.57
C THR A 74 -9.41 -6.35 -9.37
N ARG A 75 -10.58 -7.02 -9.33
CA ARG A 75 -10.81 -8.26 -10.09
C ARG A 75 -10.67 -8.06 -11.60
N SER A 76 -11.29 -7.03 -12.17
CA SER A 76 -11.21 -6.78 -13.61
C SER A 76 -9.77 -6.50 -14.08
N ARG A 77 -8.93 -5.88 -13.24
CA ARG A 77 -7.52 -5.64 -13.55
C ARG A 77 -6.65 -6.87 -13.41
N LEU A 78 -6.79 -7.61 -12.31
CA LEU A 78 -5.89 -8.73 -12.00
C LEU A 78 -6.29 -10.07 -12.63
N VAL A 79 -7.59 -10.31 -12.81
CA VAL A 79 -8.12 -11.58 -13.31
C VAL A 79 -8.50 -11.48 -14.77
N ASP A 80 -9.25 -10.44 -15.12
CA ASP A 80 -9.76 -10.26 -16.49
C ASP A 80 -8.74 -9.54 -17.40
N ASN A 81 -7.58 -9.14 -16.85
CA ASN A 81 -6.48 -8.47 -17.55
C ASN A 81 -6.90 -7.22 -18.33
N VAL A 82 -7.91 -6.49 -17.85
CA VAL A 82 -8.32 -5.24 -18.51
C VAL A 82 -7.17 -4.23 -18.39
N PRO A 83 -6.64 -3.68 -19.51
CA PRO A 83 -5.45 -2.82 -19.49
C PRO A 83 -5.63 -1.55 -18.64
N PRO A 84 -4.60 -1.12 -17.87
CA PRO A 84 -4.69 0.08 -17.05
C PRO A 84 -4.84 1.33 -17.91
N SER A 85 -5.60 2.32 -17.43
CA SER A 85 -5.73 3.62 -18.10
C SER A 85 -4.76 4.65 -17.51
N PHE A 86 -4.38 5.60 -18.37
CA PHE A 86 -3.49 6.71 -18.03
C PHE A 86 -4.09 8.02 -18.55
N LYS A 87 -4.10 9.05 -17.70
CA LYS A 87 -4.50 10.40 -18.06
C LYS A 87 -3.44 11.08 -18.93
N GLN A 88 -3.87 12.14 -19.62
CA GLN A 88 -2.93 13.04 -20.27
C GLN A 88 -1.95 13.63 -19.25
N PHE A 89 -0.67 13.66 -19.60
CA PHE A 89 0.36 14.29 -18.78
C PHE A 89 0.24 15.81 -18.83
N LEU A 90 -0.37 16.40 -17.80
CA LEU A 90 -0.53 17.85 -17.65
C LEU A 90 0.67 18.52 -16.94
N GLY A 91 1.81 17.83 -16.88
CA GLY A 91 2.99 18.27 -16.14
C GLY A 91 3.12 17.62 -14.76
N LEU A 92 4.35 17.67 -14.25
CA LEU A 92 4.78 16.98 -13.03
C LEU A 92 3.91 17.33 -11.81
N LEU A 93 3.53 18.61 -11.69
CA LEU A 93 2.76 19.14 -10.55
C LEU A 93 1.29 19.44 -10.90
N GLY A 94 0.83 19.03 -12.09
CA GLY A 94 -0.55 19.21 -12.55
C GLY A 94 -0.77 20.47 -13.38
N GLY A 95 -1.93 20.52 -14.06
CA GLY A 95 -2.24 21.55 -15.07
C GLY A 95 -2.64 22.92 -14.53
N THR A 96 -3.06 23.03 -13.26
CA THR A 96 -3.52 24.29 -12.68
C THR A 96 -2.41 25.15 -12.07
N GLY A 97 -1.17 24.64 -12.00
CA GLY A 97 -0.01 25.33 -11.44
C GLY A 97 -0.09 25.65 -9.94
N LYS A 98 -1.25 25.46 -9.30
CA LYS A 98 -1.48 25.56 -7.86
C LYS A 98 -1.34 24.19 -7.24
N LEU A 99 -0.26 23.99 -6.53
CA LEU A 99 -0.15 22.88 -5.60
C LEU A 99 -0.95 23.20 -4.34
N PRO A 100 -1.61 22.21 -3.72
CA PRO A 100 -2.14 22.39 -2.37
C PRO A 100 -1.00 22.87 -1.48
N ASN A 101 -1.22 23.91 -0.67
CA ASN A 101 -0.20 24.62 0.11
C ASN A 101 0.90 23.67 0.62
N LEU A 102 2.05 23.67 -0.07
CA LEU A 102 3.18 22.79 0.18
C LEU A 102 3.89 23.22 1.47
N GLN A 103 3.36 22.82 2.61
CA GLN A 103 3.96 23.17 3.89
C GLN A 103 5.01 22.15 4.35
N PHE A 104 5.19 21.05 3.62
CA PHE A 104 6.17 20.02 3.97
C PHE A 104 7.55 20.34 3.38
N LYS A 105 8.55 20.41 4.26
CA LYS A 105 9.96 20.46 3.89
C LYS A 105 10.27 19.27 2.96
N GLY A 106 11.05 19.50 1.91
CA GLY A 106 11.35 18.46 0.92
C GLY A 106 10.28 18.24 -0.15
N CYS A 107 9.09 18.83 -0.05
CA CYS A 107 8.07 18.69 -1.10
C CYS A 107 7.99 19.90 -2.04
N GLY A 108 8.78 20.95 -1.81
CA GLY A 108 8.69 22.23 -2.53
C GLY A 108 8.80 22.12 -4.06
N ARG A 109 8.02 22.93 -4.78
CA ARG A 109 7.97 22.96 -6.26
C ARG A 109 9.36 23.07 -6.90
N GLN A 110 10.18 24.02 -6.44
CA GLN A 110 11.51 24.24 -7.02
C GLN A 110 12.45 23.06 -6.77
N GLU A 111 12.41 22.48 -5.57
CA GLU A 111 13.24 21.33 -5.21
C GLU A 111 12.87 20.09 -6.05
N LEU A 112 11.58 19.77 -6.15
CA LEU A 112 11.10 18.65 -6.96
C LEU A 112 11.45 18.83 -8.44
N MET A 113 11.28 20.03 -9.00
CA MET A 113 11.63 20.30 -10.39
C MET A 113 13.14 20.14 -10.64
N LYS A 114 13.97 20.63 -9.71
CA LYS A 114 15.43 20.47 -9.81
C LYS A 114 15.83 19.01 -9.72
N GLU A 115 15.27 18.25 -8.78
CA GLU A 115 15.55 16.82 -8.63
C GLU A 115 15.08 16.02 -9.86
N PHE A 116 13.91 16.36 -10.44
CA PHE A 116 13.43 15.73 -11.68
C PHE A 116 14.41 15.87 -12.85
N GLN A 117 15.01 17.05 -13.02
CA GLN A 117 15.99 17.32 -14.08
C GLN A 117 17.28 16.51 -13.91
N THR A 118 17.57 16.01 -12.70
CA THR A 118 18.74 15.15 -12.44
C THR A 118 18.47 13.67 -12.67
N LEU A 119 17.20 13.27 -12.84
CA LEU A 119 16.84 11.89 -13.16
C LEU A 119 17.18 11.59 -14.62
N ASN A 120 17.58 10.34 -14.89
CA ASN A 120 17.77 9.88 -16.27
C ASN A 120 16.41 9.69 -16.98
N GLU A 121 16.44 9.47 -18.29
CA GLU A 121 15.24 9.38 -19.13
C GLU A 121 14.28 8.28 -18.67
N ASP A 122 14.78 7.09 -18.35
CA ASP A 122 13.97 5.96 -17.87
C ASP A 122 13.29 6.26 -16.54
N GLN A 123 14.00 6.91 -15.62
CA GLN A 123 13.47 7.31 -14.31
C GLN A 123 12.43 8.42 -14.46
N GLN A 124 12.66 9.38 -15.36
CA GLN A 124 11.67 10.40 -15.69
C GLN A 124 10.41 9.78 -16.28
N GLU A 125 10.55 8.78 -17.16
CA GLU A 125 9.40 8.09 -17.74
C GLU A 125 8.64 7.28 -16.69
N ALA A 126 9.33 6.60 -15.79
CA ALA A 126 8.71 5.93 -14.65
C ALA A 126 7.89 6.91 -13.77
N VAL A 127 8.42 8.11 -13.53
CA VAL A 127 7.69 9.17 -12.83
C VAL A 127 6.46 9.63 -13.61
N ARG A 128 6.59 9.86 -14.93
CA ARG A 128 5.45 10.28 -15.77
C ARG A 128 4.34 9.23 -15.74
N ALA A 129 4.69 7.96 -15.94
CA ALA A 129 3.75 6.85 -15.90
C ALA A 129 2.97 6.78 -14.57
N VAL A 130 3.64 6.98 -13.43
CA VAL A 130 2.95 6.98 -12.13
C VAL A 130 2.04 8.20 -11.95
N VAL A 131 2.45 9.38 -12.39
CA VAL A 131 1.65 10.60 -12.26
C VAL A 131 0.40 10.56 -13.14
N THR A 132 0.44 9.84 -14.26
CA THR A 132 -0.69 9.69 -15.18
C THR A 132 -1.56 8.47 -14.91
N ALA A 133 -1.07 7.45 -14.19
CA ALA A 133 -1.82 6.22 -13.94
C ALA A 133 -3.14 6.46 -13.18
N GLU A 134 -4.22 5.86 -13.67
CA GLU A 134 -5.53 5.83 -12.99
C GLU A 134 -5.79 4.50 -12.27
N ASP A 135 -5.15 3.43 -12.75
CA ASP A 135 -5.27 2.08 -12.20
C ASP A 135 -3.97 1.63 -11.54
N TYR A 136 -2.95 1.33 -12.34
CA TYR A 136 -1.64 0.91 -11.84
C TYR A 136 -0.54 1.23 -12.87
N ALA A 137 0.69 1.37 -12.36
CA ALA A 137 1.91 1.45 -13.17
C ALA A 137 2.93 0.44 -12.63
N LEU A 138 3.62 -0.25 -13.53
CA LEU A 138 4.67 -1.21 -13.18
C LEU A 138 6.02 -0.57 -13.50
N ILE A 139 6.81 -0.30 -12.46
CA ILE A 139 8.18 0.20 -12.60
C ILE A 139 9.13 -0.98 -12.42
N LEU A 140 9.77 -1.39 -13.51
CA LEU A 140 10.89 -2.32 -13.46
C LEU A 140 12.14 -1.55 -13.07
N GLY A 141 12.92 -2.07 -12.12
CA GLY A 141 14.23 -1.50 -11.84
C GLY A 141 15.30 -2.57 -11.75
N MET A 142 16.34 -2.38 -12.54
CA MET A 142 17.54 -3.21 -12.52
C MET A 142 18.32 -3.01 -11.21
N PRO A 143 19.11 -4.00 -10.75
CA PRO A 143 20.01 -3.83 -9.61
C PRO A 143 20.88 -2.57 -9.76
N GLY A 144 21.02 -1.78 -8.69
CA GLY A 144 21.81 -0.54 -8.73
C GLY A 144 21.15 0.69 -9.39
N ALA A 145 20.02 0.56 -10.09
CA ALA A 145 19.36 1.66 -10.83
C ALA A 145 18.69 2.75 -9.96
N GLY A 146 18.96 2.78 -8.65
CA GLY A 146 18.41 3.80 -7.75
C GLY A 146 16.91 3.68 -7.47
N LYS A 147 16.30 2.50 -7.64
CA LYS A 147 14.86 2.23 -7.40
C LYS A 147 14.29 2.94 -6.17
N THR A 148 14.91 2.75 -5.00
CA THR A 148 14.43 3.33 -3.74
C THR A 148 14.48 4.86 -3.77
N SER A 149 15.46 5.46 -4.45
CA SER A 149 15.53 6.92 -4.61
C SER A 149 14.41 7.43 -5.52
N VAL A 150 14.14 6.74 -6.63
CA VAL A 150 13.04 7.08 -7.55
C VAL A 150 11.68 6.95 -6.84
N ILE A 151 11.47 5.87 -6.08
CA ILE A 151 10.25 5.68 -5.29
C ILE A 151 10.12 6.80 -4.24
N ALA A 152 11.20 7.16 -3.53
CA ALA A 152 11.17 8.27 -2.57
C ALA A 152 10.78 9.60 -3.23
N TYR A 153 11.31 9.87 -4.43
CA TYR A 153 10.95 11.03 -5.23
C TYR A 153 9.48 11.00 -5.64
N ILE A 154 8.98 9.87 -6.15
CA ILE A 154 7.57 9.69 -6.53
C ILE A 154 6.64 9.92 -5.33
N VAL A 155 6.95 9.36 -4.17
CA VAL A 155 6.16 9.56 -2.94
C VAL A 155 6.11 11.05 -2.58
N ARG A 156 7.26 11.73 -2.57
CA ARG A 156 7.32 13.19 -2.31
C ARG A 156 6.48 13.98 -3.30
N LEU A 157 6.53 13.60 -4.57
CA LEU A 157 5.76 14.24 -5.64
C LEU A 157 4.24 14.03 -5.45
N LEU A 158 3.80 12.84 -5.12
CA LEU A 158 2.39 12.55 -4.86
C LEU A 158 1.87 13.29 -3.62
N VAL A 159 2.66 13.32 -2.55
CA VAL A 159 2.35 14.10 -1.34
C VAL A 159 2.27 15.60 -1.65
N ALA A 160 3.20 16.12 -2.46
CA ALA A 160 3.18 17.50 -2.93
C ALA A 160 1.90 17.84 -3.73
N ARG A 161 1.34 16.86 -4.45
CA ARG A 161 0.05 16.97 -5.16
C ARG A 161 -1.17 16.78 -4.26
N GLY A 162 -0.98 16.62 -2.95
CA GLY A 162 -2.04 16.44 -1.96
C GLY A 162 -2.54 15.00 -1.79
N ALA A 163 -1.85 14.01 -2.37
CA ALA A 163 -2.24 12.62 -2.21
C ALA A 163 -1.83 12.07 -0.84
N ARG A 164 -2.66 11.19 -0.29
CA ARG A 164 -2.27 10.30 0.82
C ARG A 164 -1.67 9.05 0.22
N VAL A 165 -0.44 8.72 0.59
CA VAL A 165 0.33 7.63 -0.03
C VAL A 165 0.51 6.49 0.97
N LEU A 166 0.04 5.29 0.61
CA LEU A 166 0.33 4.06 1.34
C LEU A 166 1.54 3.37 0.71
N VAL A 167 2.56 3.12 1.52
CA VAL A 167 3.77 2.39 1.12
C VAL A 167 3.78 1.04 1.80
N THR A 168 3.88 -0.03 1.00
CA THR A 168 3.96 -1.41 1.52
C THR A 168 5.16 -2.14 0.91
N SER A 169 5.65 -3.15 1.63
CA SER A 169 6.63 -4.10 1.12
C SER A 169 6.50 -5.42 1.88
N TYR A 170 7.13 -6.47 1.36
CA TYR A 170 7.18 -7.77 2.03
C TYR A 170 8.04 -7.73 3.30
N THR A 171 9.09 -6.90 3.35
CA THR A 171 10.00 -6.85 4.50
C THR A 171 9.97 -5.49 5.20
N HIS A 172 10.13 -5.51 6.53
CA HIS A 172 10.23 -4.29 7.33
C HIS A 172 11.39 -3.39 6.88
N SER A 173 12.56 -3.98 6.64
CA SER A 173 13.77 -3.23 6.22
C SER A 173 13.57 -2.47 4.91
N ALA A 174 12.81 -3.01 3.94
CA ALA A 174 12.55 -2.31 2.68
C ALA A 174 11.69 -1.06 2.88
N VAL A 175 10.66 -1.15 3.71
CA VAL A 175 9.81 0.00 4.09
C VAL A 175 10.64 1.04 4.83
N ASP A 176 11.40 0.60 5.84
CA ASP A 176 12.15 1.51 6.70
C ASP A 176 13.27 2.23 5.93
N ASN A 177 13.95 1.55 5.00
CA ASN A 177 14.96 2.16 4.13
C ASN A 177 14.39 3.29 3.25
N LEU A 178 13.15 3.13 2.78
CA LEU A 178 12.45 4.18 2.04
C LEU A 178 12.04 5.32 2.98
N LEU A 179 11.51 5.00 4.16
CA LEU A 179 11.11 6.00 5.15
C LEU A 179 12.28 6.85 5.64
N LEU A 180 13.46 6.28 5.85
CA LEU A 180 14.66 7.05 6.21
C LEU A 180 14.96 8.16 5.19
N LYS A 181 14.79 7.88 3.89
CA LYS A 181 14.99 8.89 2.83
C LYS A 181 13.91 9.98 2.87
N LEU A 182 12.67 9.61 3.19
CA LEU A 182 11.54 10.55 3.28
C LEU A 182 11.65 11.45 4.51
N VAL A 183 11.95 10.88 5.68
CA VAL A 183 12.18 11.58 6.94
C VAL A 183 13.38 12.54 6.81
N ALA A 184 14.48 12.11 6.20
CA ALA A 184 15.65 12.97 5.97
C ALA A 184 15.32 14.21 5.13
N ARG A 185 14.27 14.16 4.31
CA ARG A 185 13.77 15.29 3.52
C ARG A 185 12.67 16.09 4.23
N GLY A 186 12.20 15.65 5.40
CA GLY A 186 11.16 16.33 6.17
C GLY A 186 9.74 16.01 5.75
N VAL A 187 9.53 14.88 5.05
CA VAL A 187 8.20 14.41 4.66
C VAL A 187 7.50 13.81 5.89
N PRO A 188 6.24 14.20 6.19
CA PRO A 188 5.49 13.60 7.28
C PRO A 188 5.18 12.14 6.94
N VAL A 189 5.48 11.24 7.86
CA VAL A 189 5.28 9.80 7.66
C VAL A 189 4.68 9.17 8.92
N ALA A 190 3.85 8.16 8.70
CA ALA A 190 3.26 7.32 9.72
C ALA A 190 3.58 5.85 9.40
N ARG A 191 4.37 5.20 10.25
CA ARG A 191 4.77 3.82 10.14
C ARG A 191 3.85 2.97 11.02
N VAL A 192 3.04 2.13 10.37
CA VAL A 192 2.05 1.25 11.03
C VAL A 192 2.53 -0.20 11.03
N GLY A 193 2.37 -0.88 12.16
CA GLY A 193 2.56 -2.33 12.29
C GLY A 193 4.00 -2.78 12.56
N GLY A 194 4.13 -3.98 13.12
CA GLY A 194 5.39 -4.49 13.68
C GLY A 194 5.57 -4.02 15.13
N ARG A 195 6.43 -4.74 15.88
CA ARG A 195 6.86 -4.28 17.20
C ARG A 195 7.95 -3.21 17.02
N GLU A 196 8.14 -2.33 18.00
CA GLU A 196 9.13 -1.24 17.90
C GLU A 196 10.56 -1.75 17.64
N ASP A 197 10.94 -2.91 18.17
CA ASP A 197 12.24 -3.54 17.94
C ASP A 197 12.47 -3.96 16.48
N GLN A 198 11.39 -4.12 15.71
CA GLN A 198 11.43 -4.48 14.28
C GLN A 198 11.52 -3.25 13.37
N VAL A 199 11.43 -2.03 13.94
CA VAL A 199 11.52 -0.78 13.20
C VAL A 199 12.92 -0.20 13.32
N HIS A 200 13.48 0.20 12.18
CA HIS A 200 14.79 0.81 12.12
C HIS A 200 14.92 1.98 13.12
N PRO A 201 16.00 2.06 13.93
CA PRO A 201 16.15 3.07 14.98
C PRO A 201 15.99 4.52 14.49
N GLY A 202 16.51 4.84 13.30
CA GLY A 202 16.36 6.16 12.69
C GLY A 202 14.91 6.55 12.35
N VAL A 203 14.03 5.58 12.06
CA VAL A 203 12.60 5.83 11.83
C VAL A 203 11.88 6.01 13.17
N ARG A 204 12.26 5.25 14.20
CA ARG A 204 11.75 5.41 15.57
C ARG A 204 12.09 6.78 16.15
N ALA A 205 13.34 7.20 16.04
CA ALA A 205 13.83 8.49 16.53
C ALA A 205 13.11 9.68 15.86
N ALA A 206 12.58 9.49 14.65
CA ALA A 206 11.80 10.51 13.95
C ALA A 206 10.36 10.66 14.45
N GLY A 207 9.92 9.88 15.45
CA GLY A 207 8.55 9.94 15.99
C GLY A 207 7.48 9.47 15.00
N ALA A 208 7.87 8.74 13.95
CA ALA A 208 7.00 8.34 12.86
C ALA A 208 6.20 7.05 13.14
N VAL A 209 6.45 6.35 14.24
CA VAL A 209 5.83 5.05 14.52
C VAL A 209 4.48 5.26 15.20
N LEU A 210 3.42 4.78 14.57
CA LEU A 210 2.10 4.76 15.17
C LEU A 210 1.90 3.43 15.89
N ASP A 211 1.52 3.49 17.17
CA ASP A 211 1.04 2.31 17.89
C ASP A 211 -0.29 1.87 17.26
N PRO A 212 -0.40 0.64 16.72
CA PRO A 212 -1.65 0.11 16.17
C PRO A 212 -2.81 0.17 17.18
N ARG A 213 -2.54 0.12 18.48
CA ARG A 213 -3.57 0.20 19.54
C ARG A 213 -4.14 1.61 19.71
N ALA A 214 -3.36 2.64 19.41
CA ALA A 214 -3.80 4.04 19.50
C ALA A 214 -4.69 4.48 18.31
N LEU A 215 -4.73 3.70 17.23
CA LEU A 215 -5.56 3.97 16.05
C LEU A 215 -6.98 3.38 16.16
N ALA A 216 -7.25 2.57 17.18
CA ALA A 216 -8.52 1.86 17.39
C ALA A 216 -9.44 2.49 18.47
N SER A 217 -9.04 3.66 19.01
CA SER A 217 -9.81 4.48 19.96
C SER A 217 -10.34 5.74 19.31
#